data_AF-A0A803KN21-F1
#
_entry.id   AF-A0A803KN21-F1
#
_cell.length_a   1.000
_cell.length_b   1.000
_cell.length_c   1.000
_cell.angle_alpha   90.00
_cell.angle_beta   90.00
_cell.angle_gamma   90.00
#
_symmetry.space_group_name_H-M   'P 1'
#
loop_
_entity.id
_entity.type
_entity.pdbx_description
1 polymer ?
#
loop_
_entity_poly.entity_id
_entity_poly.type
_entity_poly.pdbx_seq_one_letter_code
_entity_poly.pdbx_strand_id
1 'polypeptide(L)'
;MLKQYLTEFMSTRLGVRRESNVLSTSSKVADDGRLYYQIEVNIKSYANNNELAVMPEDRVVRKEWDRRYLSVLGVENNRLYELRLQVPEEVFRDAENDLRQVMDSFRVNKITA
;
A
#
# COMPACT_ATOMS: atom_id res chain seq x y z
N MET A 1 14.89 2.18 -5.10
CA MET A 1 13.97 1.03 -5.25
C MET A 1 12.59 1.32 -4.67
N LEU A 2 12.43 1.61 -3.37
CA LEU A 2 11.10 1.91 -2.77
C LEU A 2 10.34 3.07 -3.45
N LYS A 3 11.05 4.09 -3.97
CA LYS A 3 10.41 5.18 -4.73
C LYS A 3 9.58 4.68 -5.91
N GLN A 4 10.05 3.65 -6.63
CA GLN A 4 9.33 3.08 -7.77
C GLN A 4 8.06 2.34 -7.33
N TYR A 5 8.13 1.63 -6.20
CA TYR A 5 6.95 1.00 -5.58
C TYR A 5 5.91 2.05 -5.16
N LEU A 6 6.35 3.14 -4.53
CA LEU A 6 5.46 4.24 -4.15
C LEU A 6 4.81 4.94 -5.35
N THR A 7 5.49 4.98 -6.51
CA THR A 7 4.91 5.52 -7.74
C THR A 7 3.64 4.80 -8.17
N GLU A 8 3.51 3.50 -7.93
CA GLU A 8 2.28 2.74 -8.26
C GLU A 8 1.04 3.27 -7.53
N PHE A 9 1.25 3.91 -6.39
CA PHE A 9 0.17 4.48 -5.59
C PHE A 9 -0.14 5.92 -5.94
N MET A 10 0.59 6.55 -6.87
CA MET A 10 0.35 7.94 -7.26
C MET A 10 -0.87 8.06 -8.17
N SER A 11 -1.61 9.16 -8.02
CA SER A 11 -2.76 9.46 -8.88
C SER A 11 -2.28 10.11 -10.17
N THR A 12 -2.91 9.76 -11.29
CA THR A 12 -2.78 10.49 -12.55
C THR A 12 -3.92 11.50 -12.75
N ARG A 13 -4.96 11.50 -11.89
CA ARG A 13 -6.09 12.42 -11.96
C ARG A 13 -5.63 13.85 -11.65
N LEU A 14 -5.92 14.78 -12.56
CA LEU A 14 -5.67 16.20 -12.37
C LEU A 14 -6.43 16.72 -11.15
N GLY A 15 -5.77 17.53 -10.32
CA GLY A 15 -6.37 18.06 -9.08
C GLY A 15 -6.39 17.07 -7.91
N VAL A 16 -5.78 15.88 -8.05
CA VAL A 16 -5.54 14.95 -6.94
C VAL A 16 -4.08 14.96 -6.56
N ARG A 17 -3.81 15.25 -5.29
CA ARG A 17 -2.49 15.11 -4.68
C ARG A 17 -2.50 13.88 -3.79
N ARG A 18 -1.57 12.96 -4.01
CA ARG A 18 -1.32 11.86 -3.08
C ARG A 18 -0.03 12.10 -2.32
N GLU A 19 -0.06 11.81 -1.03
CA GLU A 19 1.11 11.77 -0.16
C GLU A 19 1.30 10.32 0.27
N SER A 20 2.52 9.82 0.12
CA SER A 20 2.89 8.47 0.53
C SER A 20 3.95 8.54 1.62
N ASN A 21 3.75 7.81 2.71
CA ASN A 21 4.72 7.68 3.79
C ASN A 21 5.00 6.20 4.08
N VAL A 22 6.27 5.82 4.08
CA VAL A 22 6.67 4.45 4.44
C VAL A 22 6.68 4.35 5.96
N LEU A 23 5.88 3.45 6.51
CA LEU A 23 5.79 3.23 7.95
C LEU A 23 6.80 2.21 8.42
N SER A 24 6.89 1.08 7.71
CA SER A 24 7.77 -0.03 8.07
C SER A 24 8.20 -0.79 6.83
N THR A 25 9.42 -1.32 6.88
CA THR A 25 9.93 -2.28 5.89
C THR A 25 10.71 -3.34 6.65
N SER A 26 10.33 -4.60 6.48
CA SER A 26 11.02 -5.73 7.09
C SER A 26 11.23 -6.83 6.06
N SER A 27 12.16 -7.72 6.37
CA SER A 27 12.32 -8.99 5.67
C SER A 27 12.27 -10.12 6.67
N LYS A 28 11.65 -11.23 6.28
CA LYS A 28 11.45 -12.41 7.12
C LYS A 28 11.67 -13.64 6.28
N VAL A 29 12.42 -14.60 6.84
CA VAL A 29 12.45 -15.96 6.31
C VAL A 29 11.30 -16.71 6.96
N ALA A 30 10.38 -17.25 6.16
CA ALA A 30 9.27 -18.03 6.68
C ALA A 30 9.68 -19.49 6.91
N ASP A 31 8.74 -20.28 7.43
CA ASP A 31 8.89 -21.71 7.72
C ASP A 31 9.17 -22.57 6.48
N ASP A 32 8.85 -22.06 5.29
CA ASP A 32 9.20 -22.66 4.00
C ASP A 32 10.67 -22.40 3.58
N GLY A 33 11.44 -21.68 4.40
CA GLY A 33 12.83 -21.30 4.14
C GLY A 33 12.99 -20.19 3.11
N ARG A 34 11.89 -19.54 2.68
CA ARG A 34 11.90 -18.50 1.64
C ARG A 34 11.90 -17.12 2.26
N LEU A 35 12.54 -16.18 1.55
CA LEU A 35 12.62 -14.78 1.95
C LEU A 35 11.40 -14.02 1.46
N TYR A 36 10.69 -13.42 2.40
CA TYR A 36 9.58 -12.50 2.15
C TYR A 36 9.95 -11.09 2.58
N TYR A 37 9.48 -10.12 1.82
CA TYR A 37 9.59 -8.70 2.17
C TYR A 37 8.22 -8.17 2.56
N GLN A 38 8.15 -7.51 3.72
CA GLN A 38 6.95 -6.85 4.18
C GLN A 38 7.15 -5.34 4.11
N ILE A 39 6.18 -4.64 3.53
CA ILE A 39 6.20 -3.19 3.37
C ILE A 39 4.88 -2.65 3.89
N GLU A 40 4.95 -1.67 4.78
CA GLU A 40 3.80 -0.93 5.28
C GLU A 40 3.91 0.53 4.83
N VAL A 41 2.86 1.03 4.18
CA VAL A 41 2.80 2.40 3.66
C VAL A 41 1.48 3.03 4.07
N ASN A 42 1.52 4.27 4.55
CA ASN A 42 0.33 5.10 4.70
C ASN A 42 0.22 6.05 3.50
N ILE A 43 -0.96 6.10 2.89
CA ILE A 43 -1.23 6.95 1.73
C ILE A 43 -2.44 7.81 2.01
N LYS A 44 -2.27 9.10 1.76
CA LYS A 44 -3.32 10.11 1.90
C LYS A 44 -3.62 10.68 0.53
N SER A 45 -4.89 10.70 0.16
CA SER A 45 -5.37 11.35 -1.04
C SER A 45 -6.08 12.63 -0.67
N TYR A 46 -5.66 13.71 -1.31
CA TYR A 46 -6.29 15.00 -1.22
C TYR A 46 -6.79 15.36 -2.61
N ALA A 47 -8.05 15.76 -2.70
CA ALA A 47 -8.60 16.27 -3.94
C ALA A 47 -9.38 17.55 -3.71
N ASN A 48 -9.50 18.31 -4.79
CA ASN A 48 -10.47 19.38 -4.87
C ASN A 48 -11.77 18.84 -5.44
N ASN A 49 -12.89 19.14 -4.78
CA ASN A 49 -14.22 18.74 -5.23
C ASN A 49 -14.85 19.78 -6.17
N ASN A 50 -14.21 20.94 -6.34
CA ASN A 50 -14.69 22.01 -7.22
C ASN A 50 -13.93 21.98 -8.56
N GLU A 51 -14.44 21.18 -9.50
CA GLU A 51 -13.87 21.01 -10.85
C GLU A 51 -13.99 22.27 -11.74
N LEU A 52 -14.84 23.23 -11.34
CA LEU A 52 -15.10 24.48 -12.06
C LEU A 52 -14.44 25.71 -11.40
N ALA A 53 -13.67 25.52 -10.32
CA ALA A 53 -12.94 26.60 -9.66
C ALA A 53 -11.82 27.16 -10.56
N VAL A 54 -12.09 28.32 -11.17
CA VAL A 54 -11.12 29.06 -12.00
C VAL A 54 -10.07 29.75 -11.12
N MET A 55 -10.47 30.31 -9.98
CA MET A 55 -9.59 31.07 -9.10
C MET A 55 -8.79 30.15 -8.14
N PRO A 56 -7.51 30.45 -7.86
CA PRO A 56 -6.69 29.64 -6.94
C PRO A 56 -7.28 29.48 -5.53
N GLU A 57 -8.00 30.51 -5.06
CA GLU A 57 -8.62 30.58 -3.72
C GLU A 57 -9.74 29.54 -3.55
N ASP A 58 -10.46 29.24 -4.64
CA ASP A 58 -11.56 28.27 -4.66
C ASP A 58 -11.06 26.82 -4.78
N ARG A 59 -9.75 26.62 -4.98
CA ARG A 59 -9.11 25.30 -5.11
C ARG A 59 -8.67 24.73 -3.77
N VAL A 60 -9.56 24.73 -2.79
CA VAL A 60 -9.29 24.18 -1.45
C VAL A 60 -9.25 22.66 -1.50
N VAL A 61 -8.05 22.11 -1.39
CA VAL A 61 -7.83 20.66 -1.39
C VAL A 61 -8.25 20.06 -0.04
N ARG A 62 -9.11 19.05 -0.07
CA ARG A 62 -9.57 18.33 1.13
C ARG A 62 -9.07 16.89 1.13
N LYS A 63 -8.86 16.33 2.32
CA LYS A 63 -8.52 14.91 2.49
C LYS A 63 -9.73 14.07 2.08
N GLU A 64 -9.62 13.33 0.98
CA GLU A 64 -10.65 12.38 0.54
C GLU A 64 -10.56 11.08 1.33
N TRP A 65 -9.34 10.56 1.51
CA TRP A 65 -9.12 9.33 2.27
C TRP A 65 -7.69 9.22 2.80
N ASP A 66 -7.57 8.40 3.85
CA ASP A 66 -6.34 8.05 4.54
C ASP A 66 -6.32 6.53 4.74
N ARG A 67 -5.40 5.84 4.08
CA ARG A 67 -5.38 4.37 4.03
C ARG A 67 -3.99 3.82 4.29
N ARG A 68 -3.96 2.71 5.03
CA ARG A 68 -2.77 1.90 5.22
C ARG A 68 -2.75 0.75 4.23
N TYR A 69 -1.62 0.58 3.58
CA TYR A 69 -1.30 -0.51 2.69
C TYR A 69 -0.27 -1.41 3.34
N LEU A 70 -0.58 -2.69 3.41
CA LEU A 70 0.30 -3.74 3.90
C LEU A 70 0.61 -4.66 2.74
N SER A 71 1.88 -4.93 2.49
CA SER A 71 2.29 -5.68 1.31
C SER A 71 3.31 -6.73 1.68
N VAL A 72 3.07 -7.97 1.26
CA VAL A 72 3.99 -9.10 1.42
C VAL A 72 4.43 -9.54 0.03
N LEU A 73 5.73 -9.50 -0.22
CA LEU A 73 6.34 -9.85 -1.50
C LEU A 73 7.14 -11.14 -1.34
N GLY A 74 6.97 -12.06 -2.28
CA GLY A 74 7.75 -13.29 -2.38
C GLY A 74 8.09 -13.60 -3.84
N VAL A 75 9.21 -14.27 -4.09
CA VAL A 75 9.65 -14.63 -5.43
C VAL A 75 9.77 -16.15 -5.53
N GLU A 76 9.17 -16.74 -6.57
CA GLU A 76 9.33 -18.15 -6.90
C GLU A 76 9.07 -18.37 -8.40
N ASN A 77 9.65 -19.42 -9.00
CA ASN A 77 9.42 -19.78 -10.40
C ASN A 77 9.69 -18.61 -11.37
N ASN A 78 10.69 -17.77 -11.06
CA ASN A 78 11.01 -16.53 -11.77
C ASN A 78 9.86 -15.53 -11.86
N ARG A 79 8.94 -15.53 -10.90
CA ARG A 79 7.81 -14.61 -10.79
C ARG A 79 7.79 -13.94 -9.43
N LEU A 80 7.46 -12.65 -9.42
CA LEU A 80 7.19 -11.88 -8.22
C LEU A 80 5.71 -12.03 -7.87
N TYR A 81 5.43 -12.43 -6.64
CA TYR A 81 4.09 -12.53 -6.08
C TYR A 81 3.93 -11.47 -4.99
N GLU A 82 2.79 -10.80 -5.00
CA GLU A 82 2.44 -9.78 -4.01
C GLU A 82 1.07 -10.07 -3.41
N LEU A 83 1.00 -10.10 -2.09
CA LEU A 83 -0.25 -9.94 -1.35
C LEU A 83 -0.33 -8.50 -0.85
N ARG A 84 -1.34 -7.75 -1.30
CA ARG A 84 -1.58 -6.37 -0.89
C ARG A 84 -2.91 -6.26 -0.15
N LEU A 85 -2.87 -5.85 1.11
CA LEU A 85 -4.04 -5.55 1.93
C LEU A 85 -4.16 -4.03 2.09
N GLN A 86 -5.39 -3.53 2.09
CA GLN A 86 -5.68 -2.12 2.31
C GLN A 86 -6.76 -1.94 3.37
N VAL A 87 -6.58 -0.96 4.25
CA VAL A 87 -7.56 -0.62 5.29
C VAL A 87 -7.55 0.88 5.55
N PRO A 88 -8.69 1.51 5.87
CA PRO A 88 -8.72 2.87 6.38
C PRO A 88 -7.83 3.01 7.62
N GLU A 89 -7.04 4.07 7.68
CA GLU A 89 -6.11 4.31 8.79
C GLU A 89 -6.84 4.36 10.16
N GLU A 90 -8.07 4.85 10.17
CA GLU A 90 -8.91 4.98 11.37
C GLU A 90 -9.31 3.63 11.98
N VAL A 91 -9.49 2.61 11.15
CA VAL A 91 -9.95 1.26 11.55
C VAL A 91 -8.77 0.30 11.72
N PHE A 92 -7.56 0.72 11.37
CA PHE A 92 -6.38 -0.16 11.38
C PHE A 92 -6.15 -0.82 12.73
N ARG A 93 -6.33 -0.08 13.85
CA ARG A 93 -6.10 -0.61 15.20
C ARG A 93 -6.99 -1.80 15.54
N ASP A 94 -8.23 -1.80 15.06
CA ASP A 94 -9.19 -2.86 15.36
C ASP A 94 -8.91 -4.11 14.51
N ALA A 95 -8.45 -3.91 13.27
CA ALA A 95 -8.17 -4.99 12.31
C ALA A 95 -6.71 -5.48 12.31
N GLU A 96 -5.82 -4.87 13.11
CA GLU A 96 -4.37 -5.08 13.01
C GLU A 96 -3.99 -6.56 13.17
N ASN A 97 -4.55 -7.24 14.18
CA ASN A 97 -4.22 -8.64 14.47
C ASN A 97 -4.61 -9.55 13.30
N ASP A 98 -5.83 -9.40 12.79
CA ASP A 98 -6.33 -10.21 11.68
C ASP A 98 -5.51 -9.97 10.41
N LEU A 99 -5.20 -8.70 10.11
CA LEU A 99 -4.38 -8.34 8.95
C LEU A 99 -2.97 -8.92 9.05
N ARG A 100 -2.34 -8.85 10.23
CA ARG A 100 -1.01 -9.44 10.47
C ARG A 100 -1.04 -10.96 10.33
N GLN A 101 -2.09 -11.63 10.81
CA GLN A 101 -2.25 -13.07 10.62
C GLN A 101 -2.39 -13.45 9.15
N VAL A 102 -3.16 -12.68 8.36
CA VAL A 102 -3.27 -12.89 6.91
C VAL A 102 -1.92 -12.69 6.23
N MET A 103 -1.18 -11.62 6.57
CA MET A 103 0.17 -11.39 6.04
C MET A 103 1.13 -12.55 6.37
N ASP A 104 1.11 -13.04 7.61
CA ASP A 104 1.97 -14.13 8.06
C ASP A 104 1.58 -15.48 7.46
N SER A 105 0.35 -15.64 6.97
CA SER A 105 -0.11 -16.86 6.28
C SER A 105 0.31 -16.94 4.81
N PHE A 106 0.76 -15.83 4.21
CA PHE A 106 1.09 -15.78 2.78
C PHE A 106 2.30 -16.65 2.45
N ARG A 107 2.12 -17.65 1.57
CA ARG A 107 3.19 -18.52 1.09
C ARG A 107 3.16 -18.62 -0.43
N VAL A 108 4.34 -18.62 -1.01
CA VAL A 108 4.52 -18.91 -2.43
C VAL A 108 4.96 -20.36 -2.55
N ASN A 109 4.24 -21.15 -3.34
CA ASN A 109 4.54 -22.57 -3.54
C ASN A 109 5.26 -22.81 -4.87
N LYS A 110 6.19 -23.77 -4.88
CA LYS A 110 6.77 -24.27 -6.13
C LYS A 110 5.76 -25.18 -6.81
N ILE A 111 5.49 -24.93 -8.09
CA ILE A 111 4.67 -25.84 -8.90
C ILE A 111 5.65 -26.73 -9.65
N THR A 112 5.67 -28.01 -9.32
CA THR A 112 6.33 -29.04 -10.12
C THR A 112 5.44 -29.31 -11.33
N ALA A 113 5.93 -28.99 -12.53
CA ALA A 113 5.27 -29.35 -13.79
C ALA A 113 5.36 -30.86 -14.05
#